data_AF-A0A8H6VG80-F1
#
_entry.id   AF-A0A8H6VG80-F1
#
_cell.length_a   1.000
_cell.length_b   1.000
_cell.length_c   1.000
_cell.angle_alpha   90.00
_cell.angle_beta   90.00
_cell.angle_gamma   90.00
#
_symmetry.space_group_name_H-M   'P 1'
#
loop_
_entity.id
_entity.type
_entity.pdbx_description
1 polymer ?
#
loop_
_entity_poly.entity_id
_entity_poly.type
_entity_poly.pdbx_seq_one_letter_code
_entity_poly.pdbx_strand_id
1 'polypeptide(L)'
;MSPLLELPGLDLSSPMMSSAVDTLCLAHLGSTTKDQRLLQASQNAYGKTLNSMLLAMRGRTDQVFTPREVVASCLLMSVYNDGDPANNDKWQNYATHLFGASQYAEAVGPSTFDPTQPFDQRLLMWLRFQSLFVSVAKRKRFFWSQPEWRKLENKFTPGGSRDWYPILVPLPGLLEKADALLHPSTDVNSETLSVFSLCARFDKIREDLLSWVETDFAGSPGIAAVTDFDAFDMAIEEHCFMTTSSTFTTFHIFKDPAHAMRSVCSWFMILIADCTLLRLIQACPDAYPAIHRTPAEIEHKAYNAAVDICKSVYYYSSLQSMAFAHLICVWIDLAQVFFQECGATKEAGWCQAALIATNMRIRRLVTTNKARNTLCRIGDLFGTFNEPCRYRSRPKWPPASRVISAG
;
A
#
# COMPACT_ATOMS: atom_id res chain seq x y z
N MET A 1 -7.85 -12.07 3.97
CA MET A 1 -9.14 -12.47 4.59
C MET A 1 -9.82 -11.19 5.04
N SER A 2 -11.07 -10.93 4.65
CA SER A 2 -11.71 -9.62 4.91
C SER A 2 -12.09 -9.47 6.39
N PRO A 3 -11.72 -8.38 7.08
CA PRO A 3 -12.14 -8.10 8.45
C PRO A 3 -13.67 -7.99 8.59
N LEU A 4 -14.38 -7.76 7.47
CA LEU A 4 -15.85 -7.69 7.44
C LEU A 4 -16.55 -9.05 7.61
N LEU A 5 -15.82 -10.17 7.54
CA LEU A 5 -16.41 -11.49 7.81
C LEU A 5 -16.80 -11.69 9.28
N GLU A 6 -16.34 -10.80 10.18
CA GLU A 6 -16.73 -10.77 11.60
C GLU A 6 -17.53 -9.51 11.96
N LEU A 7 -18.18 -8.86 10.97
CA LEU A 7 -19.25 -7.88 11.23
C LEU A 7 -20.25 -8.34 12.31
N PRO A 8 -20.60 -9.65 12.47
CA PRO A 8 -21.47 -10.11 13.56
C PRO A 8 -20.92 -9.93 14.98
N GLY A 9 -19.61 -9.68 15.14
CA GLY A 9 -18.98 -9.35 16.42
C GLY A 9 -18.93 -7.85 16.72
N LEU A 10 -19.45 -7.01 15.82
CA LEU A 10 -19.57 -5.58 16.05
C LEU A 10 -20.72 -5.29 17.01
N ASP A 11 -20.43 -4.48 18.01
CA ASP A 11 -21.47 -3.90 18.85
C ASP A 11 -22.25 -2.83 18.07
N LEU A 12 -23.33 -3.27 17.42
CA LEU A 12 -24.24 -2.39 16.69
C LEU A 12 -25.14 -1.56 17.63
N SER A 13 -25.05 -1.73 18.95
CA SER A 13 -25.70 -0.81 19.89
C SER A 13 -25.08 0.58 19.85
N SER A 14 -23.84 0.68 19.37
CA SER A 14 -23.14 1.93 19.10
C SER A 14 -23.74 2.67 17.90
N PRO A 15 -24.25 3.90 18.07
CA PRO A 15 -24.83 4.67 16.96
C PRO A 15 -23.83 4.96 15.84
N MET A 16 -22.54 5.11 16.18
CA MET A 16 -21.46 5.34 15.22
C MET A 16 -21.19 4.09 14.38
N MET A 17 -21.04 2.93 15.02
CA MET A 17 -20.81 1.67 14.31
C MET A 17 -22.01 1.28 13.45
N SER A 18 -23.23 1.44 13.96
CA SER A 18 -24.45 1.20 13.19
C SER A 18 -24.49 2.08 11.94
N SER A 19 -24.23 3.39 12.07
CA SER A 19 -24.20 4.30 10.92
C SER A 19 -23.08 3.95 9.91
N ALA A 20 -21.92 3.50 10.40
CA ALA A 20 -20.80 3.08 9.55
C ALA A 20 -21.14 1.82 8.75
N VAL A 21 -21.79 0.84 9.38
CA VAL A 21 -22.25 -0.39 8.72
C VAL A 21 -23.37 -0.08 7.73
N ASP A 22 -24.36 0.74 8.11
CA ASP A 22 -25.44 1.18 7.22
C ASP A 22 -24.90 1.85 5.97
N THR A 23 -23.87 2.71 6.13
CA THR A 23 -23.20 3.36 4.99
C THR A 23 -22.73 2.35 3.96
N LEU A 24 -21.98 1.32 4.39
CA LEU A 24 -21.45 0.30 3.49
C LEU A 24 -22.54 -0.59 2.89
N CYS A 25 -23.50 -1.03 3.70
CA CYS A 25 -24.59 -1.89 3.28
C CYS A 25 -25.50 -1.19 2.26
N LEU A 26 -25.92 0.04 2.55
CA LEU A 26 -26.78 0.83 1.67
C LEU A 26 -26.06 1.20 0.36
N ALA A 27 -24.76 1.52 0.42
CA ALA A 27 -23.97 1.79 -0.78
C ALA A 27 -23.84 0.55 -1.66
N HIS A 28 -23.56 -0.61 -1.05
CA HIS A 28 -23.45 -1.86 -1.77
C HIS A 28 -24.78 -2.26 -2.42
N LEU A 29 -25.88 -2.23 -1.67
CA LEU A 29 -27.21 -2.54 -2.17
C LEU A 29 -27.62 -1.55 -3.26
N GLY A 30 -27.52 -0.24 -3.01
CA GLY A 30 -27.87 0.80 -3.98
C GLY A 30 -27.07 0.70 -5.27
N SER A 31 -25.76 0.41 -5.20
CA SER A 31 -24.95 0.19 -6.40
C SER A 31 -25.35 -1.09 -7.15
N THR A 32 -25.71 -2.16 -6.44
CA THR A 32 -26.06 -3.46 -7.04
C THR A 32 -27.44 -3.43 -7.68
N THR A 33 -28.41 -2.79 -7.03
CA THR A 33 -29.80 -2.67 -7.50
C THR A 33 -30.02 -1.44 -8.38
N LYS A 34 -29.02 -0.56 -8.50
CA LYS A 34 -29.12 0.75 -9.16
C LYS A 34 -30.23 1.64 -8.54
N ASP A 35 -30.47 1.51 -7.23
CA ASP A 35 -31.45 2.34 -6.51
C ASP A 35 -30.79 3.60 -5.92
N GLN A 36 -31.09 4.75 -6.54
CA GLN A 36 -30.54 6.03 -6.13
C GLN A 36 -30.95 6.45 -4.70
N ARG A 37 -32.10 5.98 -4.21
CA ARG A 37 -32.56 6.31 -2.85
C ARG A 37 -31.68 5.63 -1.80
N LEU A 38 -31.25 4.40 -2.06
CA LEU A 38 -30.30 3.68 -1.20
C LEU A 38 -28.91 4.35 -1.23
N LEU A 39 -28.48 4.84 -2.39
CA LEU A 39 -27.23 5.60 -2.50
C LEU A 39 -27.29 6.91 -1.69
N GLN A 40 -28.38 7.68 -1.79
CA GLN A 40 -28.59 8.87 -0.97
C GLN A 40 -28.67 8.54 0.53
N ALA A 41 -29.35 7.44 0.89
CA ALA A 41 -29.40 6.97 2.28
C ALA A 41 -28.00 6.60 2.80
N SER A 42 -27.14 6.01 1.96
CA SER A 42 -25.74 5.72 2.30
C SER A 42 -24.95 7.00 2.59
N GLN A 43 -25.14 8.06 1.80
CA GLN A 43 -24.49 9.36 2.01
C GLN A 43 -24.96 10.03 3.31
N ASN A 44 -26.25 9.90 3.65
CA ASN A 44 -26.78 10.38 4.92
C ASN A 44 -26.19 9.61 6.11
N ALA A 45 -26.08 8.29 6.02
CA ALA A 45 -25.44 7.46 7.04
C ALA A 45 -23.93 7.79 7.18
N TYR A 46 -23.27 8.08 6.05
CA TYR A 46 -21.88 8.53 6.04
C TYR A 46 -21.71 9.84 6.81
N GLY A 47 -22.55 10.85 6.53
CA GLY A 47 -22.55 12.12 7.26
C GLY A 47 -22.78 11.97 8.76
N LYS A 48 -23.69 11.07 9.18
CA LYS A 48 -23.89 10.73 10.60
C LYS A 48 -22.64 10.14 11.23
N THR A 49 -21.97 9.22 10.53
CA THR A 49 -20.73 8.59 10.98
C THR A 49 -19.62 9.63 11.20
N LEU A 50 -19.41 10.53 10.24
CA LEU A 50 -18.43 11.61 10.34
C LEU A 50 -18.73 12.56 11.51
N ASN A 51 -20.00 12.93 11.70
CA ASN A 51 -20.40 13.77 12.82
C ASN A 51 -20.12 13.10 14.18
N SER A 52 -20.44 11.81 14.31
CA SER A 52 -20.14 11.04 15.52
C SER A 52 -18.63 10.99 15.80
N MET A 53 -17.79 10.78 14.77
CA MET A 53 -16.33 10.81 14.92
C MET A 53 -15.84 12.19 15.39
N LEU A 54 -16.35 13.26 14.79
CA LEU A 54 -16.01 14.64 15.17
C LEU A 54 -16.37 14.93 16.62
N LEU A 55 -17.55 14.47 17.06
CA LEU A 55 -18.01 14.61 18.45
C LEU A 55 -17.11 13.83 19.42
N ALA A 56 -16.76 12.59 19.08
CA ALA A 56 -15.84 11.76 19.86
C ALA A 56 -14.46 12.43 20.02
N MET A 57 -13.90 12.97 18.93
CA MET A 57 -12.61 13.66 18.94
C MET A 57 -12.62 14.97 19.74
N ARG A 58 -13.76 15.66 19.80
CA ARG A 58 -13.90 16.92 20.56
C ARG A 58 -14.10 16.70 22.07
N GLY A 59 -14.30 15.46 22.52
CA GLY A 59 -14.59 15.14 23.92
C GLY A 59 -15.90 15.78 24.43
N ARG A 60 -16.85 16.07 23.53
CA ARG A 60 -18.08 16.83 23.83
C ARG A 60 -19.33 15.95 23.70
N THR A 61 -19.46 14.88 24.48
CA THR A 61 -20.64 14.00 24.36
C THR A 61 -21.13 13.44 25.69
N ASP A 62 -22.46 13.47 25.86
CA ASP A 62 -23.19 12.63 26.84
C ASP A 62 -23.23 11.15 26.40
N GLN A 63 -22.92 10.88 25.12
CA GLN A 63 -22.73 9.54 24.55
C GLN A 63 -21.25 9.16 24.60
N VAL A 64 -20.90 8.12 25.34
CA VAL A 64 -19.49 7.66 25.44
C VAL A 64 -19.16 6.81 24.22
N PHE A 65 -18.56 7.41 23.17
CA PHE A 65 -17.91 6.65 22.11
C PHE A 65 -16.52 6.21 22.58
N THR A 66 -16.26 4.92 22.54
CA THR A 66 -14.97 4.35 22.86
C THR A 66 -13.96 4.63 21.73
N PRO A 67 -12.67 4.82 22.05
CA PRO A 67 -11.64 4.98 21.03
C PRO A 67 -11.57 3.83 20.02
N ARG A 68 -11.90 2.60 20.45
CA ARG A 68 -12.00 1.42 19.59
C ARG A 68 -13.05 1.61 18.48
N GLU A 69 -14.22 2.15 18.80
CA GLU A 69 -15.30 2.38 17.83
C GLU A 69 -14.94 3.47 16.82
N VAL A 70 -14.22 4.50 17.25
CA VAL A 70 -13.72 5.55 16.34
C VAL A 70 -12.78 4.94 15.31
N VAL A 71 -11.78 4.15 15.75
CA VAL A 71 -10.83 3.49 14.84
C VAL A 71 -11.54 2.52 13.91
N ALA A 72 -12.45 1.69 14.43
CA ALA A 72 -13.22 0.75 13.63
C ALA A 72 -14.07 1.45 12.58
N SER A 73 -14.77 2.52 12.96
CA SER A 73 -15.57 3.30 12.04
C SER A 73 -14.70 3.96 10.96
N CYS A 74 -13.53 4.51 11.30
CA CYS A 74 -12.61 5.06 10.30
C CYS A 74 -12.18 3.98 9.30
N LEU A 75 -11.83 2.79 9.78
CA LEU A 75 -11.46 1.68 8.90
C LEU A 75 -12.61 1.23 7.99
N LEU A 76 -13.84 1.16 8.50
CA LEU A 76 -15.03 0.92 7.68
C LEU A 76 -15.23 2.01 6.63
N MET A 77 -15.04 3.29 6.99
CA MET A 77 -15.17 4.40 6.05
C MET A 77 -14.06 4.43 5.00
N SER A 78 -12.89 3.85 5.28
CA SER A 78 -11.81 3.73 4.28
C SER A 78 -12.21 2.89 3.07
N VAL A 79 -13.17 1.97 3.21
CA VAL A 79 -13.64 1.13 2.09
C VAL A 79 -14.94 1.65 1.47
N TYR A 80 -15.50 2.73 2.02
CA TYR A 80 -16.62 3.43 1.42
C TYR A 80 -16.16 4.19 0.17
N ASN A 81 -16.98 4.12 -0.87
CA ASN A 81 -16.80 4.88 -2.09
C ASN A 81 -18.14 5.56 -2.34
N ASP A 82 -18.17 6.89 -2.23
CA ASP A 82 -19.37 7.72 -2.36
C ASP A 82 -20.01 7.65 -3.76
N GLY A 83 -19.32 7.02 -4.71
CA GLY A 83 -19.87 6.70 -6.02
C GLY A 83 -20.15 7.93 -6.86
N ASP A 84 -19.71 9.12 -6.43
CA ASP A 84 -19.90 10.36 -7.17
C ASP A 84 -18.89 10.41 -8.34
N PRO A 85 -19.35 10.31 -9.59
CA PRO A 85 -18.48 10.48 -10.75
C PRO A 85 -18.01 11.94 -10.93
N ALA A 86 -18.61 12.92 -10.25
CA ALA A 86 -18.24 14.33 -10.36
C ALA A 86 -16.99 14.69 -9.53
N ASN A 87 -16.69 13.92 -8.48
CA ASN A 87 -15.52 14.15 -7.63
C ASN A 87 -14.39 13.19 -8.00
N ASN A 88 -13.47 13.66 -8.85
CA ASN A 88 -12.29 12.92 -9.31
C ASN A 88 -11.24 12.65 -8.19
N ASP A 89 -11.50 13.06 -6.96
CA ASP A 89 -10.59 12.92 -5.81
C ASP A 89 -10.83 11.63 -5.00
N LYS A 90 -11.14 10.52 -5.67
CA LYS A 90 -11.28 9.16 -5.08
C LYS A 90 -10.07 8.73 -4.25
N TRP A 91 -8.89 9.26 -4.58
CA TRP A 91 -7.62 9.14 -3.85
C TRP A 91 -7.72 9.53 -2.38
N GLN A 92 -8.58 10.50 -2.06
CA GLN A 92 -8.60 11.09 -0.73
C GLN A 92 -9.31 10.18 0.27
N ASN A 93 -10.41 9.51 -0.07
CA ASN A 93 -11.24 8.87 0.94
C ASN A 93 -10.51 7.71 1.65
N TYR A 94 -9.98 6.75 0.90
CA TYR A 94 -9.29 5.58 1.46
C TYR A 94 -8.04 5.96 2.28
N ALA A 95 -7.13 6.75 1.70
CA ALA A 95 -5.90 7.13 2.36
C ALA A 95 -6.16 8.08 3.55
N THR A 96 -7.17 8.96 3.48
CA THR A 96 -7.52 9.88 4.57
C THR A 96 -8.07 9.14 5.77
N HIS A 97 -9.04 8.23 5.59
CA HIS A 97 -9.60 7.48 6.70
C HIS A 97 -8.59 6.52 7.34
N LEU A 98 -7.76 5.84 6.54
CA LEU A 98 -6.70 4.99 7.09
C LEU A 98 -5.66 5.78 7.85
N PHE A 99 -5.21 6.91 7.30
CA PHE A 99 -4.23 7.76 7.97
C PHE A 99 -4.82 8.38 9.24
N GLY A 100 -6.08 8.83 9.19
CA GLY A 100 -6.82 9.31 10.36
C GLY A 100 -6.99 8.23 11.44
N ALA A 101 -7.36 7.00 11.05
CA ALA A 101 -7.42 5.87 11.97
C ALA A 101 -6.06 5.60 12.63
N SER A 102 -4.99 5.65 11.85
CA SER A 102 -3.60 5.48 12.32
C SER A 102 -3.20 6.57 13.31
N GLN A 103 -3.46 7.84 13.02
CA GLN A 103 -3.14 8.97 13.90
C GLN A 103 -3.98 8.94 15.19
N TYR A 104 -5.28 8.63 15.08
CA TYR A 104 -6.15 8.53 16.23
C TYR A 104 -5.74 7.36 17.13
N ALA A 105 -5.46 6.18 16.54
CA ALA A 105 -4.94 5.04 17.27
C ALA A 105 -3.65 5.39 18.01
N GLU A 106 -2.68 6.03 17.33
CA GLU A 106 -1.43 6.51 17.95
C GLU A 106 -1.71 7.41 19.18
N ALA A 107 -2.65 8.34 19.07
CA ALA A 107 -2.99 9.28 20.14
C ALA A 107 -3.64 8.61 21.36
N VAL A 108 -4.49 7.60 21.16
CA VAL A 108 -5.21 6.90 22.26
C VAL A 108 -4.44 5.72 22.84
N GLY A 109 -3.38 5.28 22.16
CA GLY A 109 -2.46 4.26 22.63
C GLY A 109 -2.98 2.82 22.50
N PRO A 110 -2.09 1.83 22.66
CA PRO A 110 -2.38 0.41 22.41
C PRO A 110 -3.32 -0.22 23.45
N SER A 111 -3.48 0.40 24.63
CA SER A 111 -4.40 -0.07 25.68
C SER A 111 -5.87 -0.03 25.27
N THR A 112 -6.20 0.68 24.19
CA THR A 112 -7.54 0.71 23.60
C THR A 112 -7.97 -0.65 23.04
N PHE A 113 -7.01 -1.52 22.71
CA PHE A 113 -7.27 -2.79 22.04
C PHE A 113 -6.86 -3.97 22.92
N ASP A 114 -7.73 -4.98 22.97
CA ASP A 114 -7.43 -6.28 23.56
C ASP A 114 -7.19 -7.31 22.44
N PRO A 115 -5.93 -7.61 22.07
CA PRO A 115 -5.62 -8.55 21.00
C PRO A 115 -5.99 -10.01 21.32
N THR A 116 -6.47 -10.31 22.53
CA THR A 116 -7.08 -11.61 22.84
C THR A 116 -8.53 -11.72 22.32
N GLN A 117 -9.18 -10.58 22.07
CA GLN A 117 -10.49 -10.53 21.41
C GLN A 117 -10.32 -10.67 19.89
N PRO A 118 -11.04 -11.59 19.22
CA PRO A 118 -10.92 -11.80 17.78
C PRO A 118 -11.15 -10.54 16.95
N PHE A 119 -12.13 -9.71 17.33
CA PHE A 119 -12.43 -8.46 16.65
C PHE A 119 -11.25 -7.48 16.68
N ASP A 120 -10.70 -7.22 17.86
CA ASP A 120 -9.56 -6.31 18.05
C ASP A 120 -8.31 -6.86 17.36
N GLN A 121 -8.10 -8.18 17.37
CA GLN A 121 -7.01 -8.81 16.63
C GLN A 121 -7.12 -8.51 15.13
N ARG A 122 -8.31 -8.64 14.53
CA ARG A 122 -8.53 -8.31 13.11
C ARG A 122 -8.42 -6.83 12.82
N LEU A 123 -8.92 -5.99 13.74
CA LEU A 123 -8.86 -4.55 13.64
C LEU A 123 -7.41 -4.07 13.63
N LEU A 124 -6.59 -4.57 14.55
CA LEU A 124 -5.15 -4.32 14.61
C LEU A 124 -4.43 -4.83 13.35
N MET A 125 -4.81 -6.00 12.82
CA MET A 125 -4.25 -6.55 11.59
C MET A 125 -4.57 -5.68 10.36
N TRP A 126 -5.80 -5.16 10.27
CA TRP A 126 -6.21 -4.21 9.23
C TRP A 126 -5.42 -2.91 9.38
N LEU A 127 -5.51 -2.29 10.57
CA LEU A 127 -4.89 -1.02 10.87
C LEU A 127 -3.39 -1.07 10.59
N ARG A 128 -2.69 -2.10 11.05
CA ARG A 128 -1.25 -2.22 10.82
C ARG A 128 -0.95 -2.29 9.32
N PHE A 129 -1.51 -3.27 8.62
CA PHE A 129 -1.06 -3.63 7.29
C PHE A 129 -1.42 -2.56 6.27
N GLN A 130 -2.64 -2.02 6.32
CA GLN A 130 -3.08 -1.02 5.35
C GLN A 130 -2.46 0.36 5.62
N SER A 131 -2.33 0.75 6.89
CA SER A 131 -1.75 2.05 7.24
C SER A 131 -0.25 2.10 6.96
N LEU A 132 0.47 0.96 6.92
CA LEU A 132 1.86 0.91 6.50
C LEU A 132 2.02 1.44 5.06
N PHE A 133 1.25 0.93 4.09
CA PHE A 133 1.35 1.39 2.69
C PHE A 133 0.99 2.87 2.55
N VAL A 134 -0.04 3.33 3.25
CA VAL A 134 -0.42 4.75 3.28
C VAL A 134 0.70 5.59 3.89
N SER A 135 1.35 5.12 4.95
CA SER A 135 2.47 5.81 5.60
C SER A 135 3.70 5.87 4.70
N VAL A 136 3.99 4.81 3.94
CA VAL A 136 5.05 4.80 2.92
C VAL A 136 4.72 5.78 1.80
N ALA A 137 3.49 5.75 1.26
CA ALA A 137 3.04 6.66 0.21
C ALA A 137 3.10 8.13 0.64
N LYS A 138 2.67 8.43 1.88
CA LYS A 138 2.74 9.76 2.48
C LYS A 138 4.14 10.14 2.98
N ARG A 139 5.07 9.18 3.04
CA ARG A 139 6.41 9.32 3.62
C ARG A 139 6.36 9.91 5.04
N LYS A 140 5.46 9.36 5.86
CA LYS A 140 5.25 9.76 7.25
C LYS A 140 5.51 8.60 8.19
N ARG A 141 6.14 8.88 9.33
CA ARG A 141 6.45 7.88 10.35
C ARG A 141 5.18 7.13 10.71
N PHE A 142 5.32 5.82 10.76
CA PHE A 142 4.25 4.90 11.09
C PHE A 142 4.24 4.64 12.60
N PHE A 143 3.08 4.86 13.24
CA PHE A 143 2.94 4.73 14.69
C PHE A 143 3.34 3.35 15.24
N TRP A 144 3.17 2.30 14.44
CA TRP A 144 3.55 0.94 14.81
C TRP A 144 5.05 0.75 15.06
N SER A 145 5.88 1.73 14.68
CA SER A 145 7.31 1.76 15.02
C SER A 145 7.58 2.03 16.51
N GLN A 146 6.60 2.53 17.26
CA GLN A 146 6.73 2.82 18.68
C GLN A 146 6.77 1.52 19.52
N PRO A 147 7.66 1.43 20.55
CA PRO A 147 7.85 0.21 21.32
C PRO A 147 6.59 -0.39 21.94
N GLU A 148 5.67 0.43 22.42
CA GLU A 148 4.41 0.04 23.03
C GLU A 148 3.48 -0.69 22.05
N TRP A 149 3.46 -0.29 20.78
CA TRP A 149 2.71 -0.95 19.71
C TRP A 149 3.40 -2.23 19.26
N ARG A 150 4.73 -2.22 19.16
CA ARG A 150 5.55 -3.40 18.81
C ARG A 150 5.33 -4.56 19.79
N LYS A 151 5.07 -4.28 21.08
CA LYS A 151 4.76 -5.30 22.09
C LYS A 151 3.50 -6.11 21.76
N LEU A 152 2.55 -5.54 21.02
CA LEU A 152 1.34 -6.26 20.59
C LEU A 152 1.65 -7.38 19.58
N GLU A 153 2.80 -7.31 18.89
CA GLU A 153 3.11 -8.29 17.84
C GLU A 153 3.27 -9.72 18.35
N ASN A 154 3.75 -9.86 19.59
CA ASN A 154 3.89 -11.14 20.26
C ASN A 154 2.54 -11.80 20.59
N LYS A 155 1.43 -11.04 20.46
CA LYS A 155 0.08 -11.50 20.75
C LYS A 155 -0.68 -11.93 19.48
N PHE A 156 -0.12 -11.71 18.28
CA PHE A 156 -0.69 -12.27 17.05
C PHE A 156 -0.33 -13.74 16.91
N THR A 157 -1.21 -14.50 16.26
CA THR A 157 -0.95 -15.90 15.92
C THR A 157 0.38 -16.02 15.17
N PRO A 158 1.28 -16.93 15.59
CA PRO A 158 2.53 -17.17 14.88
C PRO A 158 2.30 -17.51 13.40
N GLY A 159 3.19 -17.02 12.55
CA GLY A 159 3.16 -17.26 11.10
C GLY A 159 4.05 -16.27 10.37
N GLY A 160 4.32 -16.50 9.09
CA GLY A 160 5.33 -15.74 8.33
C GLY A 160 5.02 -14.25 8.10
N SER A 161 3.98 -13.67 8.70
CA SER A 161 3.84 -12.21 8.78
C SER A 161 4.48 -11.62 10.03
N ARG A 162 4.71 -12.42 11.08
CA ARG A 162 5.25 -11.97 12.37
C ARG A 162 6.69 -11.51 12.26
N ASP A 163 7.52 -12.20 11.49
CA ASP A 163 8.97 -11.91 11.40
C ASP A 163 9.31 -11.00 10.21
N TRP A 164 8.53 -11.08 9.13
CA TRP A 164 8.67 -10.21 7.95
C TRP A 164 8.24 -8.76 8.20
N TYR A 165 7.08 -8.59 8.83
CA TYR A 165 6.48 -7.26 9.02
C TYR A 165 7.35 -6.28 9.82
N PRO A 166 8.04 -6.70 10.90
CA PRO A 166 9.04 -5.90 11.61
C PRO A 166 10.09 -5.22 10.73
N ILE A 167 10.49 -5.84 9.63
CA ILE A 167 11.51 -5.31 8.71
C ILE A 167 10.98 -4.07 7.97
N LEU A 168 9.67 -4.05 7.68
CA LEU A 168 9.01 -2.96 6.95
C LEU A 168 8.68 -1.75 7.82
N VAL A 169 8.35 -1.98 9.09
CA VAL A 169 7.82 -0.97 10.01
C VAL A 169 8.72 0.28 10.13
N PRO A 170 10.06 0.18 10.15
CA PRO A 170 10.92 1.36 10.21
C PRO A 170 10.91 2.21 8.94
N LEU A 171 10.57 1.64 7.78
CA LEU A 171 10.76 2.28 6.48
C LEU A 171 10.08 3.66 6.37
N PRO A 172 8.78 3.84 6.69
CA PRO A 172 8.13 5.15 6.60
C PRO A 172 8.84 6.26 7.40
N GLY A 173 9.36 5.93 8.58
CA GLY A 173 10.11 6.89 9.41
C GLY A 173 11.49 7.23 8.86
N LEU A 174 12.12 6.30 8.12
CA LEU A 174 13.36 6.59 7.40
C LEU A 174 13.12 7.46 6.18
N LEU A 175 12.03 7.22 5.45
CA LEU A 175 11.61 8.05 4.32
C LEU A 175 11.33 9.49 4.77
N GLU A 176 10.62 9.66 5.89
CA GLU A 176 10.36 10.99 6.47
C GLU A 176 11.65 11.74 6.82
N LYS A 177 12.63 11.05 7.44
CA LYS A 177 13.94 11.63 7.76
C LYS A 177 14.73 11.98 6.50
N ALA A 178 14.67 11.13 5.48
CA ALA A 178 15.31 11.39 4.20
C ALA A 178 14.73 12.64 3.54
N ASP A 179 13.41 12.83 3.61
CA ASP A 179 12.76 14.01 3.05
C ASP A 179 13.16 15.30 3.76
N ALA A 180 13.31 15.27 5.08
CA ALA A 180 13.80 16.42 5.85
C ALA A 180 15.23 16.81 5.46
N LEU A 181 16.10 15.80 5.23
CA LEU A 181 17.48 16.03 4.79
C LEU A 181 17.54 16.49 3.33
N LEU A 182 16.72 15.94 2.45
CA LEU A 182 16.67 16.31 1.03
C LEU A 182 15.90 17.62 0.77
N HIS A 183 15.40 18.28 1.82
CA HIS A 183 14.69 19.55 1.71
C HIS A 183 15.65 20.67 1.23
N PRO A 184 15.27 21.53 0.27
CA PRO A 184 16.15 22.57 -0.26
C PRO A 184 16.74 23.57 0.76
N SER A 185 16.07 23.73 1.90
CA SER A 185 16.51 24.62 2.98
C SER A 185 17.45 23.97 3.99
N THR A 186 17.68 22.66 3.88
CA THR A 186 18.55 21.92 4.79
C THR A 186 19.98 21.97 4.26
N ASP A 187 20.93 22.40 5.09
CA ASP A 187 22.35 22.27 4.77
C ASP A 187 22.79 20.83 5.03
N VAL A 188 22.64 19.97 4.01
CA VAL A 188 22.97 18.54 4.07
C VAL A 188 24.41 18.29 4.53
N ASN A 189 25.35 19.19 4.23
CA ASN A 189 26.75 19.03 4.62
C ASN A 189 26.94 19.17 6.13
N SER A 190 26.12 20.00 6.78
CA SER A 190 26.10 20.11 8.24
C SER A 190 25.49 18.88 8.93
N GLU A 191 24.71 18.08 8.19
CA GLU A 191 24.02 16.87 8.66
C GLU A 191 24.64 15.55 8.14
N THR A 192 25.90 15.60 7.69
CA THR A 192 26.59 14.48 7.04
C THR A 192 26.50 13.17 7.85
N LEU A 193 26.72 13.19 9.17
CA LEU A 193 26.60 12.00 10.02
C LEU A 193 25.18 11.41 10.05
N SER A 194 24.16 12.28 10.04
CA SER A 194 22.76 11.88 9.96
C SER A 194 22.46 11.18 8.63
N VAL A 195 23.02 11.68 7.52
CA VAL A 195 22.91 11.07 6.18
C VAL A 195 23.59 9.69 6.15
N PHE A 196 24.78 9.54 6.75
CA PHE A 196 25.53 8.29 6.76
C PHE A 196 24.75 7.20 7.49
N SER A 197 24.26 7.52 8.69
CA SER A 197 23.42 6.62 9.48
C SER A 197 22.16 6.22 8.72
N LEU A 198 21.55 7.15 7.99
CA LEU A 198 20.35 6.89 7.22
C LEU A 198 20.61 5.97 6.02
N CYS A 199 21.71 6.20 5.29
CA CYS A 199 22.13 5.34 4.17
C CYS A 199 22.36 3.90 4.63
N ALA A 200 23.12 3.70 5.72
CA ALA A 200 23.36 2.38 6.29
C ALA A 200 22.05 1.67 6.71
N ARG A 201 21.07 2.42 7.23
CA ARG A 201 19.77 1.85 7.61
C ARG A 201 18.90 1.44 6.42
N PHE A 202 18.92 2.21 5.33
CA PHE A 202 18.25 1.80 4.09
C PHE A 202 18.89 0.54 3.51
N ASP A 203 20.22 0.51 3.46
CA ASP A 203 20.98 -0.64 2.95
C ASP A 203 20.70 -1.91 3.78
N LYS A 204 20.59 -1.78 5.11
CA LYS A 204 20.23 -2.90 5.99
C LYS A 204 18.82 -3.42 5.77
N ILE A 205 17.81 -2.54 5.68
CA ILE A 205 16.42 -2.96 5.40
C ILE A 205 16.33 -3.69 4.06
N ARG A 206 17.05 -3.18 3.06
CA ARG A 206 17.12 -3.78 1.74
C ARG A 206 17.68 -5.21 1.80
N GLU A 207 18.79 -5.42 2.51
CA GLU A 207 19.37 -6.75 2.73
C GLU A 207 18.41 -7.68 3.45
N ASP A 208 17.81 -7.20 4.54
CA ASP A 208 16.89 -8.00 5.35
C ASP A 208 15.69 -8.44 4.53
N LEU A 209 15.09 -7.56 3.73
CA LEU A 209 13.96 -7.91 2.88
C LEU A 209 14.33 -8.90 1.78
N LEU A 210 15.50 -8.77 1.16
CA LEU A 210 15.95 -9.71 0.12
C LEU A 210 16.23 -11.08 0.70
N SER A 211 16.99 -11.14 1.79
CA SER A 211 17.23 -12.39 2.50
C SER A 211 15.90 -13.06 2.82
N TRP A 212 14.92 -12.30 3.32
CA TRP A 212 13.61 -12.84 3.67
C TRP A 212 12.83 -13.40 2.47
N VAL A 213 12.91 -12.75 1.31
CA VAL A 213 12.27 -13.24 0.07
C VAL A 213 12.93 -14.52 -0.42
N GLU A 214 14.24 -14.64 -0.29
CA GLU A 214 15.02 -15.78 -0.81
C GLU A 214 14.94 -17.02 0.10
N THR A 215 14.92 -16.86 1.42
CA THR A 215 15.15 -17.98 2.36
C THR A 215 13.91 -18.49 3.10
N ASP A 216 12.99 -17.61 3.51
CA ASP A 216 12.16 -17.92 4.70
C ASP A 216 10.70 -18.30 4.41
N PHE A 217 10.11 -17.86 3.29
CA PHE A 217 8.67 -18.04 3.12
C PHE A 217 8.26 -19.28 2.34
N ALA A 218 8.84 -19.46 1.17
CA ALA A 218 8.47 -20.54 0.26
C ALA A 218 9.62 -20.93 -0.68
N GLY A 219 10.83 -20.39 -0.46
CA GLY A 219 11.91 -20.39 -1.44
C GLY A 219 11.61 -19.49 -2.64
N SER A 220 12.51 -19.50 -3.61
CA SER A 220 12.36 -18.73 -4.84
C SER A 220 11.07 -19.07 -5.59
N PRO A 221 10.39 -18.08 -6.21
CA PRO A 221 9.25 -18.34 -7.07
C PRO A 221 9.62 -19.31 -8.20
N GLY A 222 8.65 -20.11 -8.63
CA GLY A 222 8.77 -20.89 -9.86
C GLY A 222 8.77 -19.98 -11.10
N ILE A 223 9.01 -20.54 -12.27
CA ILE A 223 9.15 -19.79 -13.52
C ILE A 223 8.17 -20.32 -14.57
N ALA A 224 7.37 -19.43 -15.16
CA ALA A 224 6.65 -19.64 -16.41
C ALA A 224 7.45 -19.00 -17.55
N ALA A 225 7.82 -19.77 -18.56
CA ALA A 225 8.52 -19.25 -19.74
C ALA A 225 7.52 -18.99 -20.87
N VAL A 226 7.68 -17.90 -21.62
CA VAL A 226 6.79 -17.57 -22.77
C VAL A 226 6.80 -18.63 -23.87
N THR A 227 7.81 -19.49 -23.89
CA THR A 227 7.93 -20.64 -24.80
C THR A 227 6.99 -21.78 -24.45
N ASP A 228 6.47 -21.81 -23.21
CA ASP A 228 5.47 -22.76 -22.75
C ASP A 228 4.07 -22.15 -22.97
N PHE A 229 3.57 -22.26 -24.20
CA PHE A 229 2.30 -21.64 -24.59
C PHE A 229 1.11 -22.14 -23.77
N ASP A 230 1.14 -23.39 -23.30
CA ASP A 230 0.07 -24.00 -22.51
C ASP A 230 -0.02 -23.41 -21.10
N ALA A 231 1.04 -22.74 -20.62
CA ALA A 231 1.02 -22.04 -19.34
C ALA A 231 0.22 -20.72 -19.38
N PHE A 232 -0.07 -20.17 -20.56
CA PHE A 232 -0.71 -18.85 -20.70
C PHE A 232 -2.18 -18.95 -21.09
N ASP A 233 -3.07 -18.54 -20.19
CA ASP A 233 -4.48 -18.33 -20.52
C ASP A 233 -4.68 -17.08 -21.42
N MET A 234 -4.88 -17.30 -22.72
CA MET A 234 -5.09 -16.24 -23.71
C MET A 234 -6.43 -15.49 -23.56
N ALA A 235 -7.33 -15.93 -22.68
CA ALA A 235 -8.52 -15.16 -22.29
C ALA A 235 -8.21 -14.08 -21.22
N ILE A 236 -6.97 -14.00 -20.76
CA ILE A 236 -6.47 -12.96 -19.85
C ILE A 236 -5.65 -11.96 -20.66
N GLU A 237 -6.04 -10.69 -20.59
CA GLU A 237 -5.47 -9.61 -21.39
C GLU A 237 -3.96 -9.46 -21.14
N GLU A 238 -3.52 -9.55 -19.89
CA GLU A 238 -2.09 -9.48 -19.54
C GLU A 238 -1.30 -10.66 -20.11
N HIS A 239 -1.85 -11.88 -20.10
CA HIS A 239 -1.18 -13.07 -20.64
C HIS A 239 -1.03 -12.98 -22.17
N CYS A 240 -2.08 -12.54 -22.85
CA CYS A 240 -2.04 -12.30 -24.29
C CYS A 240 -0.97 -11.25 -24.63
N PHE A 241 -0.88 -10.17 -23.86
CA PHE A 241 0.18 -9.18 -24.04
C PHE A 241 1.58 -9.79 -23.81
N MET A 242 1.78 -10.53 -22.71
CA MET A 242 3.07 -11.11 -22.34
C MET A 242 3.65 -12.00 -23.44
N THR A 243 2.84 -12.80 -24.12
CA THR A 243 3.28 -13.69 -25.21
C THR A 243 3.67 -12.95 -26.49
N THR A 244 3.24 -11.69 -26.66
CA THR A 244 3.60 -10.85 -27.81
C THR A 244 4.84 -10.00 -27.60
N SER A 245 5.30 -9.85 -26.37
CA SER A 245 6.41 -8.98 -26.00
C SER A 245 7.71 -9.78 -25.82
N SER A 246 8.83 -9.25 -26.33
CA SER A 246 10.17 -9.81 -26.10
C SER A 246 10.94 -9.17 -24.94
N THR A 247 10.32 -8.31 -24.13
CA THR A 247 10.98 -7.64 -22.99
C THR A 247 11.30 -8.60 -21.86
N PHE A 248 10.30 -9.35 -21.41
CA PHE A 248 10.47 -10.41 -20.41
C PHE A 248 10.03 -11.74 -21.01
N THR A 249 10.90 -12.75 -20.92
CA THR A 249 10.65 -14.10 -21.44
C THR A 249 10.28 -15.10 -20.36
N THR A 250 10.39 -14.70 -19.09
CA THR A 250 10.09 -15.51 -17.91
C THR A 250 9.31 -14.72 -16.89
N PHE A 251 8.37 -15.38 -16.21
CA PHE A 251 7.45 -14.81 -15.24
C PHE A 251 7.37 -15.65 -13.97
N HIS A 252 7.01 -15.02 -12.85
CA HIS A 252 7.02 -15.66 -11.54
C HIS A 252 5.74 -16.47 -11.29
N ILE A 253 5.91 -17.73 -10.87
CA ILE A 253 4.86 -18.61 -10.36
C ILE A 253 5.01 -18.69 -8.85
N PHE A 254 3.99 -18.28 -8.11
CA PHE A 254 3.99 -18.37 -6.65
C PHE A 254 3.18 -19.57 -6.17
N LYS A 255 3.59 -20.14 -5.02
CA LYS A 255 2.89 -21.27 -4.38
C LYS A 255 1.46 -20.93 -4.00
N ASP A 256 1.26 -19.73 -3.47
CA ASP A 256 -0.04 -19.23 -3.02
C ASP A 256 -0.07 -17.69 -3.03
N PRO A 257 -1.26 -17.06 -2.89
CA PRO A 257 -1.37 -15.59 -2.90
C PRO A 257 -0.62 -14.89 -1.76
N ALA A 258 -0.38 -15.55 -0.63
CA ALA A 258 0.37 -14.98 0.48
C ALA A 258 1.89 -15.00 0.21
N HIS A 259 2.38 -15.97 -0.57
CA HIS A 259 3.74 -15.98 -1.12
C HIS A 259 3.92 -14.80 -2.09
N ALA A 260 3.01 -14.68 -3.06
CA ALA A 260 3.05 -13.58 -4.03
C ALA A 260 3.03 -12.22 -3.33
N MET A 261 2.11 -12.01 -2.39
CA MET A 261 1.92 -10.72 -1.72
C MET A 261 3.17 -10.27 -0.99
N ARG A 262 3.80 -11.16 -0.22
CA ARG A 262 5.01 -10.79 0.53
C ARG A 262 6.21 -10.56 -0.36
N SER A 263 6.40 -11.39 -1.39
CA SER A 263 7.51 -11.22 -2.33
C SER A 263 7.44 -9.88 -3.03
N VAL A 264 6.27 -9.57 -3.62
CA VAL A 264 6.07 -8.31 -4.34
C VAL A 264 6.09 -7.11 -3.41
N CYS A 265 5.52 -7.20 -2.21
CA CYS A 265 5.61 -6.12 -1.22
C CYS A 265 7.07 -5.88 -0.79
N SER A 266 7.88 -6.92 -0.59
CA SER A 266 9.30 -6.76 -0.29
C SER A 266 10.03 -6.06 -1.43
N TRP A 267 9.89 -6.53 -2.68
CA TRP A 267 10.53 -5.90 -3.85
C TRP A 267 10.07 -4.46 -4.04
N PHE A 268 8.79 -4.18 -3.82
CA PHE A 268 8.23 -2.83 -3.88
C PHE A 268 8.85 -1.90 -2.84
N MET A 269 9.00 -2.37 -1.60
CA MET A 269 9.60 -1.59 -0.51
C MET A 269 11.12 -1.42 -0.69
N ILE A 270 11.80 -2.44 -1.23
CA ILE A 270 13.20 -2.38 -1.66
C ILE A 270 13.37 -1.30 -2.73
N LEU A 271 12.52 -1.28 -3.76
CA LEU A 271 12.59 -0.29 -4.83
C LEU A 271 12.46 1.15 -4.30
N ILE A 272 11.52 1.39 -3.38
CA ILE A 272 11.34 2.70 -2.73
C ILE A 272 12.55 3.08 -1.88
N ALA A 273 13.10 2.13 -1.13
CA ALA A 273 14.30 2.31 -0.31
C ALA A 273 15.51 2.66 -1.18
N ASP A 274 15.76 1.88 -2.24
CA ASP A 274 16.90 2.06 -3.15
C ASP A 274 16.81 3.39 -3.90
N CYS A 275 15.62 3.79 -4.38
CA CYS A 275 15.43 5.12 -4.98
C CYS A 275 15.74 6.25 -4.00
N THR A 276 15.31 6.12 -2.74
CA THR A 276 15.59 7.13 -1.70
C THR A 276 17.07 7.15 -1.33
N LEU A 277 17.72 5.98 -1.26
CA LEU A 277 19.15 5.84 -1.00
C LEU A 277 19.99 6.50 -2.10
N LEU A 278 19.65 6.26 -3.37
CA LEU A 278 20.32 6.91 -4.52
C LEU A 278 20.24 8.44 -4.44
N ARG A 279 19.09 8.99 -4.04
CA ARG A 279 18.92 10.44 -3.83
C ARG A 279 19.79 10.98 -2.71
N LEU A 280 19.90 10.27 -1.60
CA LEU A 280 20.76 10.66 -0.48
C LEU A 280 22.23 10.68 -0.88
N ILE A 281 22.69 9.67 -1.62
CA ILE A 281 24.07 9.60 -2.11
C ILE A 281 24.36 10.71 -3.13
N GLN A 282 23.40 11.04 -4.00
CA GLN A 282 23.56 12.17 -4.93
C GLN A 282 23.62 13.52 -4.19
N ALA A 283 22.83 13.70 -3.13
CA ALA A 283 22.83 14.92 -2.33
C ALA A 283 24.07 15.05 -1.44
N CYS A 284 24.63 13.93 -0.98
CA CYS A 284 25.82 13.85 -0.15
C CYS A 284 26.72 12.70 -0.62
N PRO A 285 27.58 12.91 -1.65
CA PRO A 285 28.46 11.87 -2.17
C PRO A 285 29.41 11.29 -1.11
N ASP A 286 29.79 12.09 -0.12
CA ASP A 286 30.64 11.68 0.99
C ASP A 286 29.98 10.63 1.90
N ALA A 287 28.66 10.40 1.79
CA ALA A 287 27.95 9.33 2.49
C ALA A 287 28.16 7.94 1.91
N TYR A 288 28.76 7.88 0.72
CA TYR A 288 29.07 6.63 0.05
C TYR A 288 29.88 5.62 0.89
N PRO A 289 30.94 6.00 1.65
CA PRO A 289 31.70 5.03 2.45
C PRO A 289 30.91 4.39 3.59
N ALA A 290 29.74 4.94 3.97
CA ALA A 290 28.87 4.37 4.98
C ALA A 290 28.10 3.13 4.49
N ILE A 291 28.15 2.84 3.19
CA ILE A 291 27.51 1.69 2.55
C ILE A 291 28.54 0.86 1.78
N HIS A 292 28.36 -0.46 1.77
CA HIS A 292 29.31 -1.38 1.11
C HIS A 292 29.01 -1.58 -0.40
N ARG A 293 28.36 -0.61 -1.06
CA ARG A 293 27.83 -0.75 -2.43
C ARG A 293 27.89 0.54 -3.22
N THR A 294 28.48 0.48 -4.40
CA THR A 294 28.49 1.56 -5.40
C THR A 294 27.07 2.01 -5.76
N PRO A 295 26.87 3.29 -6.15
CA PRO A 295 25.58 3.74 -6.66
C PRO A 295 25.09 2.91 -7.86
N ALA A 296 26.01 2.46 -8.71
CA ALA A 296 25.71 1.59 -9.84
C ALA A 296 25.18 0.21 -9.39
N GLU A 297 25.77 -0.38 -8.35
CA GLU A 297 25.26 -1.63 -7.78
C GLU A 297 23.87 -1.45 -7.16
N ILE A 298 23.62 -0.33 -6.46
CA ILE A 298 22.30 -0.01 -5.91
C ILE A 298 21.27 0.13 -7.05
N GLU A 299 21.60 0.88 -8.10
CA GLU A 299 20.71 1.08 -9.26
C GLU A 299 20.42 -0.25 -9.98
N HIS A 300 21.44 -1.09 -10.19
CA HIS A 300 21.28 -2.43 -10.78
C HIS A 300 20.38 -3.34 -9.93
N LYS A 301 20.51 -3.23 -8.61
CA LYS A 301 19.69 -3.99 -7.67
C LYS A 301 18.23 -3.51 -7.65
N ALA A 302 18.01 -2.20 -7.67
CA ALA A 302 16.68 -1.61 -7.84
C ALA A 302 16.04 -2.04 -9.16
N TYR A 303 16.84 -2.11 -10.22
CA TYR A 303 16.40 -2.62 -11.52
C TYR A 303 15.91 -4.07 -11.43
N ASN A 304 16.65 -4.95 -10.76
CA ASN A 304 16.22 -6.34 -10.57
C ASN A 304 14.91 -6.43 -9.78
N ALA A 305 14.75 -5.64 -8.71
CA ALA A 305 13.49 -5.58 -7.96
C ALA A 305 12.31 -5.10 -8.84
N ALA A 306 12.51 -4.07 -9.67
CA ALA A 306 11.50 -3.59 -10.62
C ALA A 306 11.13 -4.66 -11.67
N VAL A 307 12.11 -5.43 -12.15
CA VAL A 307 11.89 -6.57 -13.04
C VAL A 307 11.07 -7.66 -12.34
N ASP A 308 11.41 -8.01 -11.09
CA ASP A 308 10.69 -9.04 -10.34
C ASP A 308 9.24 -8.64 -10.05
N ILE A 309 8.99 -7.36 -9.76
CA ILE A 309 7.64 -6.80 -9.70
C ILE A 309 6.90 -7.00 -11.03
N CYS A 310 7.53 -6.66 -12.17
CA CYS A 310 6.91 -6.85 -13.49
C CYS A 310 6.62 -8.32 -13.81
N LYS A 311 7.53 -9.22 -13.45
CA LYS A 311 7.37 -10.67 -13.65
C LYS A 311 6.26 -11.27 -12.79
N SER A 312 5.88 -10.62 -11.69
CA SER A 312 4.78 -11.09 -10.84
C SER A 312 3.38 -10.90 -11.44
N VAL A 313 3.24 -10.06 -12.48
CA VAL A 313 1.95 -9.75 -13.11
C VAL A 313 1.24 -11.02 -13.57
N TYR A 314 1.98 -11.97 -14.16
CA TYR A 314 1.47 -13.27 -14.63
C TYR A 314 0.65 -14.02 -13.56
N TYR A 315 1.19 -14.10 -12.35
CA TYR A 315 0.49 -14.81 -11.27
C TYR A 315 -0.77 -14.05 -10.84
N TYR A 316 -0.68 -12.74 -10.67
CA TYR A 316 -1.82 -11.92 -10.22
C TYR A 316 -2.92 -11.78 -11.28
N SER A 317 -2.57 -11.83 -12.56
CA SER A 317 -3.53 -11.83 -13.66
C SER A 317 -4.40 -13.08 -13.64
N SER A 318 -3.82 -14.21 -13.23
CA SER A 318 -4.53 -15.49 -13.08
C SER A 318 -5.56 -15.52 -11.94
N LEU A 319 -5.45 -14.65 -10.92
CA LEU A 319 -6.32 -14.67 -9.72
C LEU A 319 -7.74 -14.08 -9.92
N GLN A 320 -8.15 -13.75 -11.16
CA GLN A 320 -9.50 -13.26 -11.54
C GLN A 320 -10.18 -12.32 -10.51
N SER A 321 -9.44 -11.33 -10.00
CA SER A 321 -9.88 -10.46 -8.90
C SER A 321 -9.64 -9.00 -9.21
N MET A 322 -10.68 -8.18 -9.00
CA MET A 322 -10.61 -6.73 -9.15
C MET A 322 -9.56 -6.10 -8.20
N ALA A 323 -9.40 -6.64 -6.98
CA ALA A 323 -8.38 -6.17 -6.04
C ALA A 323 -6.97 -6.35 -6.60
N PHE A 324 -6.70 -7.50 -7.21
CA PHE A 324 -5.38 -7.83 -7.74
C PHE A 324 -5.08 -7.08 -9.05
N ALA A 325 -6.09 -6.84 -9.89
CA ALA A 325 -5.94 -5.96 -11.05
C ALA A 325 -5.53 -4.53 -10.63
N HIS A 326 -6.17 -3.96 -9.61
CA HIS A 326 -5.76 -2.66 -9.07
C HIS A 326 -4.37 -2.67 -8.44
N LEU A 327 -3.98 -3.74 -7.74
CA LEU A 327 -2.63 -3.90 -7.20
C LEU A 327 -1.55 -3.91 -8.29
N ILE A 328 -1.80 -4.65 -9.39
CA ILE A 328 -0.91 -4.63 -10.57
C ILE A 328 -0.69 -3.20 -11.03
N CYS A 329 -1.76 -2.39 -11.16
CA CYS A 329 -1.61 -1.00 -11.57
C CYS A 329 -0.66 -0.22 -10.66
N VAL A 330 -0.80 -0.32 -9.33
CA VAL A 330 0.05 0.40 -8.37
C VAL A 330 1.52 -0.03 -8.50
N TRP A 331 1.79 -1.33 -8.59
CA TRP A 331 3.15 -1.83 -8.64
C TRP A 331 3.86 -1.54 -9.96
N ILE A 332 3.14 -1.67 -11.07
CA ILE A 332 3.70 -1.44 -12.41
C ILE A 332 3.92 0.04 -12.69
N ASP A 333 3.07 0.92 -12.17
CA ASP A 333 3.29 2.37 -12.25
C ASP A 333 4.60 2.78 -11.56
N LEU A 334 4.88 2.23 -10.38
CA LEU A 334 6.16 2.46 -9.69
C LEU A 334 7.36 1.96 -10.50
N ALA A 335 7.29 0.71 -10.99
CA ALA A 335 8.35 0.13 -11.79
C ALA A 335 8.59 0.93 -13.08
N GLN A 336 7.52 1.41 -13.72
CA GLN A 336 7.58 2.26 -14.91
C GLN A 336 8.36 3.54 -14.64
N VAL A 337 8.07 4.24 -13.54
CA VAL A 337 8.78 5.48 -13.17
C VAL A 337 10.26 5.19 -12.95
N PHE A 338 10.61 4.11 -12.26
CA PHE A 338 12.00 3.72 -12.08
C PHE A 338 12.70 3.46 -13.42
N PHE A 339 12.09 2.69 -14.33
CA PHE A 339 12.67 2.40 -15.63
C PHE A 339 12.85 3.65 -16.51
N GLN A 340 11.92 4.61 -16.42
CA GLN A 340 12.07 5.91 -17.08
C GLN A 340 13.29 6.68 -16.54
N GLU A 341 13.51 6.67 -15.23
CA GLU A 341 14.63 7.38 -14.59
C GLU A 341 15.98 6.73 -14.90
N CYS A 342 16.06 5.39 -14.92
CA CYS A 342 17.31 4.71 -15.28
C CYS A 342 17.58 4.68 -16.80
N GLY A 343 16.59 5.02 -17.64
CA GLY A 343 16.70 5.03 -19.10
C GLY A 343 16.40 3.68 -19.76
N ALA A 344 15.79 2.75 -19.05
CA ALA A 344 15.38 1.44 -19.53
C ALA A 344 14.07 1.52 -20.34
N THR A 345 14.16 2.05 -21.57
CA THR A 345 12.99 2.38 -22.39
C THR A 345 12.16 1.16 -22.79
N LYS A 346 12.79 -0.01 -22.96
CA LYS A 346 12.12 -1.26 -23.34
C LYS A 346 11.21 -1.76 -22.20
N GLU A 347 11.72 -1.73 -20.98
CA GLU A 347 11.04 -2.10 -19.75
C GLU A 347 9.95 -1.08 -19.40
N ALA A 348 10.23 0.22 -19.51
CA ALA A 348 9.22 1.26 -19.33
C ALA A 348 8.05 1.14 -20.33
N GLY A 349 8.36 0.82 -21.60
CA GLY A 349 7.37 0.54 -22.64
C GLY A 349 6.54 -0.72 -22.34
N TRP A 350 7.18 -1.75 -21.78
CA TRP A 350 6.48 -2.95 -21.31
C TRP A 350 5.50 -2.64 -20.18
N CYS A 351 5.91 -1.87 -19.18
CA CYS A 351 5.04 -1.44 -18.08
C CYS A 351 3.81 -0.68 -18.60
N GLN A 352 4.00 0.22 -19.56
CA GLN A 352 2.89 0.96 -20.18
C GLN A 352 1.88 0.02 -20.84
N ALA A 353 2.34 -0.97 -21.59
CA ALA A 353 1.48 -1.93 -22.28
C ALA A 353 0.80 -2.89 -21.29
N ALA A 354 1.49 -3.32 -20.23
CA ALA A 354 0.91 -4.10 -19.14
C ALA A 354 -0.23 -3.33 -18.44
N LEU A 355 -0.04 -2.03 -18.15
CA LEU A 355 -1.09 -1.18 -17.58
C LEU A 355 -2.30 -1.06 -18.51
N ILE A 356 -2.11 -0.98 -19.83
CA ILE A 356 -3.21 -0.98 -20.80
C ILE A 356 -3.96 -2.30 -20.75
N ALA A 357 -3.25 -3.44 -20.79
CA ALA A 357 -3.86 -4.77 -20.72
C ALA A 357 -4.65 -4.96 -19.41
N THR A 358 -4.08 -4.58 -18.27
CA THR A 358 -4.78 -4.63 -16.98
C THR A 358 -6.00 -3.72 -16.98
N ASN A 359 -5.94 -2.50 -17.52
CA ASN A 359 -7.12 -1.64 -17.63
C ASN A 359 -8.23 -2.23 -18.51
N MET A 360 -7.88 -2.97 -19.57
CA MET A 360 -8.85 -3.73 -20.36
C MET A 360 -9.52 -4.82 -19.53
N ARG A 361 -8.75 -5.58 -18.74
CA ARG A 361 -9.28 -6.56 -17.78
C ARG A 361 -10.21 -5.91 -16.75
N ILE A 362 -9.82 -4.77 -16.17
CA ILE A 362 -10.67 -4.01 -15.23
C ILE A 362 -12.03 -3.71 -15.88
N ARG A 363 -12.04 -3.18 -17.11
CA ARG A 363 -13.29 -2.88 -17.85
C ARG A 363 -14.11 -4.13 -18.12
N ARG A 364 -13.48 -5.25 -18.49
CA ARG A 364 -14.16 -6.55 -18.69
C ARG A 364 -14.79 -7.07 -17.39
N LEU A 365 -14.07 -6.99 -16.28
CA LEU A 365 -14.54 -7.44 -14.97
C LEU A 365 -15.76 -6.62 -14.50
N VAL A 366 -15.76 -5.31 -14.74
CA VAL A 366 -16.89 -4.42 -14.45
C VAL A 366 -18.10 -4.72 -15.34
N THR A 367 -17.89 -4.90 -16.65
CA THR A 367 -18.99 -5.10 -17.61
C THR A 367 -19.65 -6.48 -17.51
N THR A 368 -18.87 -7.52 -17.21
CA THR A 368 -19.39 -8.90 -17.17
C THR A 368 -20.11 -9.25 -15.87
N ASN A 369 -20.15 -8.35 -14.87
CA ASN A 369 -20.73 -8.58 -13.54
C ASN A 369 -20.14 -9.80 -12.80
N LYS A 370 -19.05 -10.38 -13.30
CA LYS A 370 -18.42 -11.61 -12.78
C LYS A 370 -17.53 -11.33 -11.57
N ALA A 371 -16.99 -10.12 -11.45
CA ALA A 371 -16.27 -9.68 -10.26
C ALA A 371 -17.16 -8.72 -9.45
N ARG A 372 -17.53 -9.14 -8.24
CA ARG A 372 -18.14 -8.26 -7.24
C ARG A 372 -17.21 -7.05 -7.03
N ASN A 373 -17.78 -5.85 -6.88
CA ASN A 373 -17.03 -4.66 -6.46
C ASN A 373 -16.10 -5.02 -5.30
N THR A 374 -14.81 -4.69 -5.44
CA THR A 374 -13.82 -4.99 -4.39
C THR A 374 -13.88 -3.94 -3.28
N LEU A 375 -13.84 -4.41 -2.04
CA LEU A 375 -13.65 -3.55 -0.87
C LEU A 375 -12.18 -3.21 -0.65
N CYS A 376 -11.26 -3.87 -1.36
CA CYS A 376 -9.86 -3.50 -1.37
C CYS A 376 -9.68 -2.23 -2.22
N ARG A 377 -9.33 -1.14 -1.56
CA ARG A 377 -9.16 0.19 -2.16
C ARG A 377 -7.69 0.59 -2.35
N ILE A 378 -6.76 -0.36 -2.25
CA ILE A 378 -5.33 -0.12 -2.47
C ILE A 378 -5.01 0.46 -3.86
N GLY A 379 -5.88 0.23 -4.85
CA GLY A 379 -5.80 0.90 -6.17
C GLY A 379 -5.86 2.42 -6.08
N ASP A 380 -6.49 2.96 -5.03
CA ASP A 380 -6.54 4.39 -4.73
C ASP A 380 -5.16 4.92 -4.24
N LEU A 381 -4.09 4.11 -4.30
CA LEU A 381 -2.69 4.54 -4.11
C LEU A 381 -1.88 4.61 -5.41
N PHE A 382 -2.46 4.25 -6.56
CA PHE A 382 -1.83 4.42 -7.86
C PHE A 382 -1.31 5.87 -8.07
N GLY A 383 -0.14 6.04 -8.66
CA GLY A 383 0.50 7.35 -8.80
C GLY A 383 1.14 7.95 -7.53
N THR A 384 0.77 7.50 -6.33
CA THR A 384 1.23 8.15 -5.08
C THR A 384 2.70 7.89 -4.76
N PHE A 385 3.29 6.85 -5.33
CA PHE A 385 4.70 6.48 -5.12
C PHE A 385 5.64 7.07 -6.19
N ASN A 386 5.10 7.74 -7.22
CA ASN A 386 5.85 8.13 -8.41
C ASN A 386 6.89 9.22 -8.11
N GLU A 387 6.47 10.35 -7.52
CA GLU A 387 7.40 11.44 -7.18
C GLU A 387 8.52 10.99 -6.22
N PRO A 388 8.24 10.24 -5.14
CA PRO A 388 9.28 9.70 -4.26
C PRO A 388 10.35 8.83 -4.94
N CYS A 389 9.99 8.10 -5.98
CA CYS A 389 10.88 7.16 -6.68
C CYS A 389 11.64 7.78 -7.86
N ARG A 390 11.41 9.05 -8.19
CA ARG A 390 12.29 9.79 -9.09
C ARG A 390 13.60 10.09 -8.38
N TYR A 391 14.67 9.43 -8.81
CA TYR A 391 15.97 9.54 -8.16
C TYR A 391 17.03 10.27 -9.00
N ARG A 392 16.82 10.50 -10.31
CA ARG A 392 17.71 11.35 -11.13
C ARG A 392 17.07 12.70 -11.38
N SER A 393 15.78 12.71 -11.70
CA SER A 393 14.99 13.92 -11.80
C SER A 393 14.72 14.44 -10.39
N ARG A 394 15.05 15.70 -10.10
CA ARG A 394 14.68 16.31 -8.82
C ARG A 394 13.15 16.27 -8.67
N PRO A 395 12.61 15.67 -7.59
CA PRO A 395 11.18 15.75 -7.34
C PRO A 395 10.80 17.22 -7.13
N LYS A 396 9.61 17.59 -7.60
CA LYS A 396 9.07 18.93 -7.30
C LYS A 396 8.90 19.03 -5.78
N TRP A 397 9.35 20.13 -5.16
CA TRP A 397 9.16 20.35 -3.72
C TRP A 397 7.95 21.27 -3.46
N PRO A 398 7.07 20.96 -2.49
CA PRO A 398 7.01 19.70 -1.76
C PRO A 398 6.73 18.53 -2.72
N PRO A 399 7.24 17.30 -2.46
CA PRO A 399 6.82 16.12 -3.21
C PRO A 399 5.30 16.17 -3.28
N ALA A 400 4.71 15.94 -4.45
CA ALA A 400 3.30 16.17 -4.67
C ALA A 400 2.41 15.21 -3.87
N SER A 401 2.44 15.26 -2.54
CA SER A 401 1.23 15.19 -1.77
C SER A 401 0.41 16.37 -2.26
N ARG A 402 -0.66 16.14 -3.01
CA ARG A 402 -1.79 17.05 -2.93
C ARG A 402 -2.10 17.13 -1.44
N VAL A 403 -1.65 18.23 -0.84
CA VAL A 403 -1.66 18.48 0.59
C VAL A 403 -3.11 18.35 1.00
N ILE A 404 -3.38 17.40 1.89
CA ILE A 404 -4.51 17.48 2.81
C ILE A 404 -4.17 18.68 3.67
N SER A 405 -4.54 19.88 3.22
CA SER A 405 -4.68 21.02 4.11
C SER A 405 -5.96 20.71 4.87
N ALA A 406 -5.80 20.22 6.10
CA ALA A 406 -6.85 20.31 7.08
C ALA A 406 -7.20 21.80 7.23
N GLY A 407 -8.34 22.18 6.65
CA GLY A 407 -9.07 23.39 7.00
C GLY A 407 -10.11 23.03 8.04
#